data_AF-A0AAD8NYE8-F1
#
_entry.id   AF-A0AAD8NYE8-F1
#
_cell.length_a   1.000
_cell.length_b   1.000
_cell.length_c   1.000
_cell.angle_alpha   90.00
_cell.angle_beta   90.00
_cell.angle_gamma   90.00
#
_symmetry.space_group_name_H-M   'P 1'
#
loop_
_entity.id
_entity.type
_entity.pdbx_description
1 polymer ?
#
loop_
_entity_poly.entity_id
_entity_poly.type
_entity_poly.pdbx_seq_one_letter_code
_entity_poly.pdbx_strand_id
1 'polypeptide(L)'
;MDQNTQKFRRSSKHSSSRFTHLNNLDDGCLMHIFTFLSPIPDRYNTALVCHRWLFLACHPRLWLRVDRSIKAVTESGVFPSIEEAVSAARPGDTILIGAGGVHFASNIQINKPLCLVGGGDVPDDTTLVCSRGSDSALEFLSTCKLTNLTVKAELGCCLLHRSGRLIIEDCNLQCESNPLDYLSYAIITTAGGCESALPSAARRNGDSVSVSQTRIKGGAKAVLTSGTLALQRVRVIYGPTSILFWFDVVHQL
;
A
#
# COMPACT_ATOMS: atom_id res chain seq x y z
N MET A 1 40.60 43.09 44.80
CA MET A 1 40.33 43.95 43.64
C MET A 1 41.21 43.43 42.53
N ASP A 2 40.64 42.80 41.51
CA ASP A 2 41.22 42.68 40.16
C ASP A 2 40.14 42.08 39.24
N GLN A 3 39.54 42.95 38.42
CA GLN A 3 38.51 42.59 37.44
C GLN A 3 39.18 42.20 36.13
N ASN A 4 39.10 40.91 35.77
CA ASN A 4 39.53 40.43 34.46
C ASN A 4 38.32 40.40 33.51
N THR A 5 38.16 41.45 32.70
CA THR A 5 37.04 41.56 31.75
C THR A 5 37.50 41.13 30.36
N GLN A 6 37.47 39.82 30.08
CA GLN A 6 37.68 39.26 28.74
C GLN A 6 36.46 39.53 27.86
N LYS A 7 36.57 40.53 26.97
CA LYS A 7 35.63 40.76 25.86
C LYS A 7 35.71 39.61 24.86
N PHE A 8 34.81 38.63 24.97
CA PHE A 8 34.54 37.68 23.89
C PHE A 8 33.92 38.41 22.70
N ARG A 9 34.73 38.64 21.65
CA ARG A 9 34.25 39.02 20.32
C ARG A 9 33.43 37.85 19.76
N ARG A 10 32.10 37.99 19.77
CA ARG A 10 31.18 37.09 19.05
C ARG A 10 31.49 37.17 17.55
N SER A 11 32.11 36.12 17.01
CA SER A 11 32.31 35.95 15.58
C SER A 11 30.97 35.68 14.89
N SER A 12 30.63 36.55 13.94
CA SER A 12 29.87 36.29 12.72
C SER A 12 28.66 35.32 12.80
N LYS A 13 27.47 35.90 12.98
CA LYS A 13 26.20 35.28 12.57
C LYS A 13 26.06 35.41 11.05
N HIS A 14 26.60 34.46 10.29
CA HIS A 14 26.30 34.35 8.85
C HIS A 14 26.15 32.88 8.43
N SER A 15 24.99 32.30 8.72
CA SER A 15 24.50 31.11 7.99
C SER A 15 23.01 30.78 8.20
N SER A 16 22.22 31.62 8.87
CA SER A 16 20.80 31.32 9.13
C SER A 16 19.81 31.91 8.11
N SER A 17 20.25 32.70 7.12
CA SER A 17 19.35 33.45 6.24
C SER A 17 18.88 32.71 4.98
N ARG A 18 19.56 31.62 4.57
CA ARG A 18 19.14 30.90 3.34
C ARG A 18 18.01 29.89 3.59
N PHE A 19 17.96 29.30 4.78
CA PHE A 19 16.95 28.30 5.14
C PHE A 19 15.58 28.90 5.50
N THR A 20 15.50 30.22 5.75
CA THR A 20 14.22 30.89 6.01
C THR A 20 13.41 31.12 4.75
N HIS A 21 14.05 31.32 3.59
CA HIS A 21 13.33 31.64 2.35
C HIS A 21 12.54 30.47 1.77
N LEU A 22 13.05 29.23 1.86
CA LEU A 22 12.34 28.06 1.34
C LEU A 22 11.10 27.70 2.18
N ASN A 23 11.18 27.92 3.50
CA ASN A 23 10.02 27.80 4.39
C ASN A 23 9.03 28.96 4.25
N ASN A 24 9.41 30.07 3.59
CA ASN A 24 8.51 31.18 3.29
C ASN A 24 7.72 30.98 1.99
N LEU A 25 8.03 29.95 1.19
CA LEU A 25 7.19 29.57 0.04
C LEU A 25 5.79 29.22 0.53
N ASP A 26 4.77 29.54 -0.24
CA ASP A 26 3.40 29.07 0.02
C ASP A 26 3.27 27.57 -0.26
N ASP A 27 2.24 26.96 0.32
CA ASP A 27 1.99 25.52 0.18
C ASP A 27 1.75 25.10 -1.28
N GLY A 28 1.15 25.97 -2.09
CA GLY A 28 0.88 25.71 -3.50
C GLY A 28 2.17 25.58 -4.32
N CYS A 29 3.11 26.52 -4.15
CA CYS A 29 4.42 26.44 -4.78
C CYS A 29 5.21 25.21 -4.33
N LEU A 30 5.22 24.92 -3.02
CA LEU A 30 5.93 23.76 -2.49
C LEU A 30 5.37 22.44 -3.04
N MET A 31 4.03 22.35 -3.11
CA MET A 31 3.33 21.23 -3.74
C MET A 31 3.69 21.07 -5.21
N HIS A 32 3.74 22.16 -5.97
CA HIS A 32 4.14 22.11 -7.37
C HIS A 32 5.56 21.57 -7.53
N ILE A 33 6.51 21.99 -6.70
CA ILE A 33 7.88 21.43 -6.69
C ILE A 33 7.84 19.91 -6.42
N PHE A 34 7.03 19.46 -5.46
CA PHE A 34 6.93 18.05 -5.10
C PHE A 34 6.35 17.16 -6.21
N THR A 35 5.60 17.73 -7.17
CA THR A 35 5.11 16.97 -8.34
C THR A 35 6.25 16.50 -9.25
N PHE A 36 7.37 17.22 -9.28
CA PHE A 36 8.55 16.85 -10.09
C PHE A 36 9.46 15.83 -9.41
N LEU A 37 9.28 15.59 -8.11
CA LEU A 37 10.10 14.66 -7.34
C LEU A 37 9.61 13.22 -7.48
N SER A 38 10.54 12.27 -7.53
CA SER A 38 10.22 10.85 -7.42
C SER A 38 9.67 10.54 -6.02
N PRO A 39 8.69 9.63 -5.87
CA PRO A 39 8.14 9.26 -4.56
C PRO A 39 9.24 8.76 -3.61
N ILE A 40 10.11 7.90 -4.13
CA ILE A 40 11.33 7.44 -3.47
C ILE A 40 12.51 7.64 -4.43
N PRO A 41 13.63 8.19 -3.96
CA PRO A 41 13.89 8.62 -2.58
C PRO A 41 13.50 10.08 -2.30
N ASP A 42 13.28 10.90 -3.32
CA ASP A 42 13.31 12.36 -3.20
C ASP A 42 12.18 12.90 -2.32
N ARG A 43 10.92 12.53 -2.62
CA ARG A 43 9.75 12.99 -1.87
C ARG A 43 9.69 12.39 -0.47
N TYR A 44 10.19 11.16 -0.30
CA TYR A 44 10.40 10.58 1.03
C TYR A 44 11.38 11.43 1.85
N ASN A 45 12.50 11.83 1.27
CA ASN A 45 13.47 12.68 1.96
C ASN A 45 12.92 14.08 2.27
N THR A 46 12.10 14.68 1.39
CA THR A 46 11.45 15.96 1.69
C THR A 46 10.48 15.84 2.87
N ALA A 47 9.78 14.71 2.99
CA ALA A 47 8.88 14.45 4.12
C ALA A 47 9.60 14.41 5.49
N LEU A 48 10.91 14.12 5.53
CA LEU A 48 11.70 14.06 6.76
C LEU A 48 12.11 15.45 7.30
N VAL A 49 11.94 16.52 6.51
CA VAL A 49 12.46 17.86 6.87
C VAL A 49 11.68 18.48 8.02
N CYS A 50 10.35 18.53 7.92
CA CYS A 50 9.47 19.04 8.98
C CYS A 50 8.01 18.57 8.77
N HIS A 51 7.15 18.76 9.77
CA HIS A 51 5.75 18.33 9.72
C HIS A 51 4.95 18.95 8.56
N ARG A 52 5.25 20.20 8.21
CA ARG A 52 4.60 20.87 7.07
C ARG A 52 4.97 20.20 5.75
N TRP A 53 6.24 19.87 5.56
CA TRP A 53 6.73 19.20 4.36
C TRP A 53 6.21 17.77 4.27
N LEU A 54 6.15 17.06 5.39
CA LEU A 54 5.52 15.74 5.49
C LEU A 54 4.06 15.78 4.97
N PHE A 55 3.26 16.74 5.46
CA PHE A 55 1.86 16.88 5.05
C PHE A 55 1.72 17.10 3.54
N LEU A 56 2.55 17.97 2.96
CA LEU A 56 2.51 18.29 1.53
C LEU A 56 3.08 17.15 0.67
N ALA A 57 4.17 16.51 1.09
CA ALA A 57 4.76 15.37 0.41
C ALA A 57 3.80 14.16 0.33
N CYS A 58 2.91 14.02 1.31
CA CYS A 58 1.90 12.96 1.35
C CYS A 58 0.53 13.39 0.79
N HIS A 59 0.41 14.60 0.25
CA HIS A 59 -0.89 15.15 -0.11
C HIS A 59 -1.56 14.34 -1.26
N PRO A 60 -2.89 14.04 -1.18
CA PRO A 60 -3.62 13.23 -2.18
C PRO A 60 -3.67 13.75 -3.63
N ARG A 61 -3.07 14.91 -3.89
CA ARG A 61 -2.95 15.48 -5.24
C ARG A 61 -1.73 14.93 -5.99
N LEU A 62 -0.81 14.28 -5.26
CA LEU A 62 0.38 13.66 -5.81
C LEU A 62 0.19 12.15 -6.07
N TRP A 63 -0.99 11.62 -5.74
CA TRP A 63 -1.33 10.22 -5.94
C TRP A 63 -1.88 9.99 -7.35
N LEU A 64 -1.60 8.81 -7.89
CA LEU A 64 -2.23 8.36 -9.11
C LEU A 64 -3.68 7.99 -8.80
N ARG A 65 -4.59 8.23 -9.74
CA ARG A 65 -6.02 7.95 -9.57
C ARG A 65 -6.50 6.98 -10.62
N VAL A 66 -7.36 6.05 -10.23
CA VAL A 66 -8.06 5.16 -11.14
C VAL A 66 -9.52 5.57 -11.17
N ASP A 67 -10.00 6.03 -12.32
CA ASP A 67 -11.39 6.41 -12.52
C ASP A 67 -11.91 5.88 -13.86
N ARG A 68 -12.90 4.99 -13.76
CA ARG A 68 -13.58 4.34 -14.89
C ARG A 68 -14.43 5.31 -15.73
N SER A 69 -14.79 6.46 -15.19
CA SER A 69 -15.72 7.40 -15.82
C SER A 69 -15.06 8.31 -16.86
N ILE A 70 -13.73 8.23 -16.98
CA ILE A 70 -12.96 9.13 -17.84
C ILE A 70 -13.12 8.75 -19.31
N LYS A 71 -13.76 9.67 -20.04
CA LYS A 71 -13.72 9.73 -21.50
C LYS A 71 -12.57 10.62 -21.93
N ALA A 72 -11.40 10.02 -22.14
CA ALA A 72 -10.32 10.46 -23.03
C ALA A 72 -9.68 11.87 -22.89
N VAL A 73 -10.02 12.72 -21.90
CA VAL A 73 -9.33 14.01 -21.70
C VAL A 73 -8.51 13.98 -20.41
N THR A 74 -7.20 13.97 -20.60
CA THR A 74 -6.14 13.56 -19.67
C THR A 74 -5.83 14.62 -18.62
N GLU A 75 -6.42 14.48 -17.43
CA GLU A 75 -5.75 14.95 -16.22
C GLU A 75 -4.52 14.07 -15.98
N SER A 76 -3.34 14.69 -15.86
CA SER A 76 -2.09 13.97 -15.61
C SER A 76 -2.19 13.19 -14.30
N GLY A 77 -1.94 11.88 -14.36
CA GLY A 77 -2.00 11.00 -13.18
C GLY A 77 -3.35 10.31 -12.95
N VAL A 78 -4.31 10.41 -13.87
CA VAL A 78 -5.56 9.65 -13.82
C VAL A 78 -5.62 8.60 -14.93
N PHE A 79 -5.99 7.37 -14.56
CA PHE A 79 -5.98 6.19 -15.43
C PHE A 79 -7.35 5.51 -15.47
N PRO A 80 -7.73 4.90 -16.60
CA PRO A 80 -9.01 4.21 -16.75
C PRO A 80 -9.04 2.83 -16.08
N SER A 81 -7.87 2.23 -15.83
CA SER A 81 -7.72 0.88 -15.27
C SER A 81 -6.60 0.82 -14.23
N ILE A 82 -6.66 -0.20 -13.36
CA ILE A 82 -5.66 -0.41 -12.32
C ILE A 82 -4.35 -0.87 -12.94
N GLU A 83 -4.42 -1.69 -13.99
CA GLU A 83 -3.29 -2.19 -14.75
C GLU A 83 -2.48 -1.04 -15.34
N GLU A 84 -3.15 -0.06 -15.96
CA GLU A 84 -2.50 1.13 -16.50
C GLU A 84 -1.86 1.98 -15.40
N ALA A 85 -2.56 2.21 -14.28
CA ALA A 85 -2.02 2.95 -13.15
C ALA A 85 -0.79 2.26 -12.55
N VAL A 86 -0.84 0.93 -12.35
CA VAL A 86 0.29 0.13 -11.87
C VAL A 86 1.43 0.19 -12.87
N SER A 87 1.18 0.14 -14.18
CA SER A 87 2.23 0.24 -15.19
C SER A 87 2.95 1.60 -15.14
N ALA A 88 2.19 2.70 -15.04
CA ALA A 88 2.71 4.07 -15.01
C ALA A 88 3.35 4.47 -13.68
N ALA A 89 2.99 3.80 -12.58
CA ALA A 89 3.48 4.10 -11.24
C ALA A 89 5.00 4.00 -11.11
N ARG A 90 5.58 4.85 -10.28
CA ARG A 90 6.98 4.76 -9.86
C ARG A 90 7.07 4.04 -8.52
N PRO A 91 8.23 3.46 -8.17
CA PRO A 91 8.45 2.91 -6.84
C PRO A 91 8.12 3.93 -5.73
N GLY A 92 7.24 3.54 -4.81
CA GLY A 92 6.75 4.37 -3.71
C GLY A 92 5.48 5.17 -4.01
N ASP A 93 4.93 5.09 -5.22
CA ASP A 93 3.67 5.76 -5.55
C ASP A 93 2.48 5.19 -4.76
N THR A 94 1.50 6.06 -4.56
CA THR A 94 0.19 5.70 -4.03
C THR A 94 -0.83 5.81 -5.16
N ILE A 95 -1.64 4.76 -5.33
CA ILE A 95 -2.72 4.67 -6.31
C ILE A 95 -4.04 4.68 -5.54
N LEU A 96 -4.85 5.72 -5.79
CA LEU A 96 -6.19 5.88 -5.27
C LEU A 96 -7.20 5.33 -6.27
N ILE A 97 -7.98 4.34 -5.87
CA ILE A 97 -8.99 3.71 -6.71
C ILE A 97 -10.33 4.39 -6.46
N GLY A 98 -10.93 4.96 -7.50
CA GLY A 98 -12.19 5.71 -7.40
C GLY A 98 -13.34 4.87 -6.83
N ALA A 99 -14.12 5.47 -5.95
CA ALA A 99 -15.30 4.87 -5.33
C ALA A 99 -16.50 4.81 -6.30
N GLY A 100 -17.51 4.03 -5.92
CA GLY A 100 -18.81 4.01 -6.62
C GLY A 100 -18.89 3.06 -7.81
N GLY A 101 -18.01 2.04 -7.86
CA GLY A 101 -18.05 1.06 -8.92
C GLY A 101 -17.19 -0.18 -8.69
N VAL A 102 -17.45 -1.17 -9.55
CA VAL A 102 -16.62 -2.36 -9.69
C VAL A 102 -15.50 -2.08 -10.68
N HIS A 103 -14.27 -2.40 -10.29
CA HIS A 103 -13.08 -2.40 -11.13
C HIS A 103 -12.68 -3.86 -11.38
N PHE A 104 -12.37 -4.21 -12.63
CA PHE A 104 -11.89 -5.55 -12.94
C PHE A 104 -10.40 -5.64 -12.65
N ALA A 105 -9.99 -6.73 -11.99
CA ALA A 105 -8.59 -7.01 -11.68
C ALA A 105 -8.31 -8.49 -11.92
N SER A 106 -7.51 -8.78 -12.94
CA SER A 106 -7.20 -10.14 -13.38
C SER A 106 -5.69 -10.29 -13.53
N ASN A 107 -5.06 -10.97 -12.58
CA ASN A 107 -3.62 -11.24 -12.54
C ASN A 107 -2.75 -9.97 -12.62
N ILE A 108 -3.15 -8.88 -11.94
CA ILE A 108 -2.36 -7.66 -11.96
C ILE A 108 -1.07 -7.86 -11.17
N GLN A 109 0.07 -7.73 -11.85
CA GLN A 109 1.40 -7.91 -11.25
C GLN A 109 1.97 -6.62 -10.68
N ILE A 110 2.26 -6.63 -9.38
CA ILE A 110 2.88 -5.51 -8.65
C ILE A 110 4.33 -5.89 -8.35
N ASN A 111 5.24 -5.42 -9.21
CA ASN A 111 6.68 -5.71 -9.16
C ASN A 111 7.53 -4.58 -8.55
N LYS A 112 6.90 -3.50 -8.12
CA LYS A 112 7.53 -2.34 -7.49
C LYS A 112 6.77 -1.96 -6.23
N PRO A 113 7.42 -1.30 -5.26
CA PRO A 113 6.76 -0.99 -4.01
C PRO A 113 5.66 0.04 -4.23
N LEU A 114 4.42 -0.26 -3.84
CA LEU A 114 3.25 0.60 -4.07
C LEU A 114 2.31 0.61 -2.86
N CYS A 115 1.48 1.64 -2.79
CA CYS A 115 0.34 1.70 -1.88
C CYS A 115 -0.95 1.80 -2.70
N LEU A 116 -1.87 0.84 -2.54
CA LEU A 116 -3.21 0.89 -3.14
C LEU A 116 -4.22 1.26 -2.06
N VAL A 117 -5.04 2.27 -2.36
CA VAL A 117 -6.03 2.82 -1.44
C VAL A 117 -7.37 2.90 -2.15
N GLY A 118 -8.42 2.32 -1.57
CA GLY A 118 -9.78 2.58 -2.05
C GLY A 118 -10.25 3.96 -1.62
N GLY A 119 -10.85 4.71 -2.55
CA GLY A 119 -11.31 6.09 -2.35
C GLY A 119 -12.70 6.22 -1.74
N GLY A 120 -13.29 5.10 -1.29
CA GLY A 120 -14.58 5.07 -0.60
C GLY A 120 -14.54 5.53 0.85
N ASP A 121 -15.69 5.83 1.43
CA ASP A 121 -15.79 6.03 2.88
C ASP A 121 -15.74 4.69 3.62
N VAL A 122 -16.25 3.64 2.97
CA VAL A 122 -16.16 2.24 3.41
C VAL A 122 -15.50 1.36 2.34
N PRO A 123 -14.85 0.24 2.71
CA PRO A 123 -14.15 -0.60 1.74
C PRO A 123 -15.06 -1.17 0.65
N ASP A 124 -16.36 -1.34 0.93
CA ASP A 124 -17.34 -1.86 -0.03
C ASP A 124 -17.67 -0.87 -1.16
N ASP A 125 -17.37 0.41 -1.01
CA ASP A 125 -17.57 1.42 -2.05
C ASP A 125 -16.55 1.28 -3.19
N THR A 126 -15.43 0.60 -2.94
CA THR A 126 -14.38 0.32 -3.93
C THR A 126 -14.18 -1.18 -4.05
N THR A 127 -14.81 -1.78 -5.07
CA THR A 127 -14.79 -3.23 -5.28
C THR A 127 -13.90 -3.62 -6.46
N LEU A 128 -12.92 -4.47 -6.20
CA LEU A 128 -12.12 -5.16 -7.22
C LEU A 128 -12.74 -6.53 -7.47
N VAL A 129 -13.07 -6.85 -8.72
CA VAL A 129 -13.64 -8.14 -9.10
C VAL A 129 -12.70 -8.88 -10.03
N CYS A 130 -12.34 -10.10 -9.61
CA CYS A 130 -11.60 -11.06 -10.41
C CYS A 130 -12.59 -12.12 -10.94
N SER A 131 -12.75 -12.13 -12.27
CA SER A 131 -13.64 -13.06 -12.97
C SER A 131 -13.01 -14.45 -13.09
N ARG A 132 -13.85 -15.44 -13.42
CA ARG A 132 -13.41 -16.83 -13.65
C ARG A 132 -12.34 -16.90 -14.76
N GLY A 133 -11.29 -17.68 -14.51
CA GLY A 133 -10.19 -17.92 -15.46
C GLY A 133 -8.86 -17.27 -15.07
N SER A 134 -8.86 -16.44 -14.03
CA SER A 134 -7.66 -15.87 -13.43
C SER A 134 -7.23 -16.65 -12.18
N ASP A 135 -5.92 -16.77 -11.96
CA ASP A 135 -5.38 -17.42 -10.76
C ASP A 135 -5.51 -16.53 -9.52
N SER A 136 -5.35 -15.21 -9.71
CA SER A 136 -5.38 -14.22 -8.64
C SER A 136 -5.89 -12.87 -9.14
N ALA A 137 -6.50 -12.06 -8.26
CA ALA A 137 -6.84 -10.68 -8.59
C ALA A 137 -5.56 -9.81 -8.65
N LEU A 138 -4.75 -9.87 -7.60
CA LEU A 138 -3.51 -9.12 -7.45
C LEU A 138 -2.36 -10.07 -7.08
N GLU A 139 -1.25 -9.97 -7.83
CA GLU A 139 -0.02 -10.72 -7.61
C GLU A 139 1.10 -9.78 -7.15
N PHE A 140 1.65 -10.03 -5.94
CA PHE A 140 2.65 -9.19 -5.30
C PHE A 140 4.04 -9.83 -5.41
N LEU A 141 4.90 -9.19 -6.20
CA LEU A 141 6.32 -9.50 -6.35
C LEU A 141 7.21 -8.47 -5.61
N SER A 142 6.60 -7.49 -4.94
CA SER A 142 7.28 -6.45 -4.16
C SER A 142 6.46 -6.04 -2.94
N THR A 143 7.06 -5.22 -2.09
CA THR A 143 6.40 -4.68 -0.88
C THR A 143 5.20 -3.83 -1.25
N CYS A 144 4.02 -4.17 -0.77
CA CYS A 144 2.80 -3.43 -1.11
C CYS A 144 1.93 -3.23 0.12
N LYS A 145 1.25 -2.09 0.17
CA LYS A 145 0.21 -1.79 1.15
C LYS A 145 -1.14 -1.69 0.45
N LEU A 146 -2.14 -2.40 0.96
CA LEU A 146 -3.53 -2.35 0.52
C LEU A 146 -4.38 -1.79 1.65
N THR A 147 -5.21 -0.80 1.34
CA THR A 147 -6.11 -0.20 2.32
C THR A 147 -7.49 0.12 1.77
N ASN A 148 -8.51 0.00 2.62
CA ASN A 148 -9.87 0.49 2.39
C ASN A 148 -10.49 0.03 1.05
N LEU A 149 -10.34 -1.25 0.71
CA LEU A 149 -10.89 -1.78 -0.54
C LEU A 149 -11.45 -3.19 -0.34
N THR A 150 -12.42 -3.53 -1.18
CA THR A 150 -13.00 -4.87 -1.24
C THR A 150 -12.44 -5.62 -2.44
N VAL A 151 -11.86 -6.80 -2.25
CA VAL A 151 -11.44 -7.69 -3.34
C VAL A 151 -12.35 -8.91 -3.37
N LYS A 152 -13.00 -9.15 -4.50
CA LYS A 152 -13.88 -10.29 -4.74
C LYS A 152 -13.29 -11.18 -5.84
N ALA A 153 -13.12 -12.46 -5.54
CA ALA A 153 -12.68 -13.47 -6.50
C ALA A 153 -13.77 -14.54 -6.68
N GLU A 154 -14.18 -14.77 -7.94
CA GLU A 154 -15.16 -15.83 -8.28
C GLU A 154 -14.52 -17.22 -8.35
N LEU A 155 -13.30 -17.30 -8.89
CA LEU A 155 -12.48 -18.51 -8.95
C LEU A 155 -11.02 -18.09 -8.79
N GLY A 156 -10.26 -18.79 -7.93
CA GLY A 156 -8.88 -18.41 -7.59
C GLY A 156 -8.80 -17.62 -6.28
N CYS A 157 -7.69 -16.90 -6.10
CA CYS A 157 -7.40 -16.17 -4.87
C CYS A 157 -7.55 -14.65 -5.01
N CYS A 158 -7.87 -13.95 -3.91
CA CYS A 158 -7.90 -12.49 -3.96
C CYS A 158 -6.48 -11.95 -4.08
N LEU A 159 -5.57 -12.42 -3.23
CA LEU A 159 -4.21 -11.90 -3.11
C LEU A 159 -3.19 -13.04 -3.19
N LEU A 160 -2.26 -12.96 -4.13
CA LEU A 160 -1.13 -13.87 -4.27
C LEU A 160 0.17 -13.14 -3.93
N HIS A 161 0.82 -13.52 -2.83
CA HIS A 161 2.08 -12.93 -2.36
C HIS A 161 3.26 -13.85 -2.65
N ARG A 162 4.24 -13.34 -3.42
CA ARG A 162 5.46 -14.07 -3.81
C ARG A 162 6.73 -13.52 -3.18
N SER A 163 6.80 -12.22 -2.93
CA SER A 163 7.98 -11.60 -2.31
C SER A 163 7.70 -10.21 -1.73
N GLY A 164 8.55 -9.76 -0.81
CA GLY A 164 8.44 -8.48 -0.13
C GLY A 164 7.51 -8.52 1.09
N ARG A 165 7.15 -7.34 1.60
CA ARG A 165 6.18 -7.21 2.70
C ARG A 165 4.81 -6.82 2.19
N LEU A 166 3.78 -7.62 2.48
CA LEU A 166 2.40 -7.30 2.13
C LEU A 166 1.65 -6.83 3.38
N ILE A 167 1.16 -5.59 3.37
CA ILE A 167 0.39 -4.99 4.46
C ILE A 167 -1.04 -4.80 3.98
N ILE A 168 -2.00 -5.39 4.68
CA ILE A 168 -3.43 -5.32 4.36
C ILE A 168 -4.14 -4.72 5.56
N GLU A 169 -4.79 -3.57 5.39
CA GLU A 169 -5.49 -2.87 6.48
C GLU A 169 -6.89 -2.46 6.02
N ASP A 170 -7.90 -2.62 6.87
CA ASP A 170 -9.27 -2.14 6.60
C ASP A 170 -9.87 -2.63 5.28
N CYS A 171 -9.55 -3.85 4.86
CA CYS A 171 -10.03 -4.44 3.60
C CYS A 171 -11.14 -5.48 3.83
N ASN A 172 -11.91 -5.77 2.77
CA ASN A 172 -12.80 -6.94 2.73
C ASN A 172 -12.36 -7.89 1.60
N LEU A 173 -11.94 -9.09 1.94
CA LEU A 173 -11.61 -10.13 0.97
C LEU A 173 -12.77 -11.12 0.85
N GLN A 174 -13.26 -11.37 -0.36
CA GLN A 174 -14.41 -12.21 -0.61
C GLN A 174 -14.10 -13.25 -1.69
N CYS A 175 -14.02 -14.52 -1.32
CA CYS A 175 -13.93 -15.63 -2.26
C CYS A 175 -15.30 -16.29 -2.39
N GLU A 176 -15.76 -16.52 -3.62
CA GLU A 176 -16.98 -17.28 -3.84
C GLU A 176 -16.77 -18.75 -3.44
N SER A 177 -17.75 -19.33 -2.73
CA SER A 177 -17.72 -20.74 -2.35
C SER A 177 -17.88 -21.60 -3.59
N ASN A 178 -16.86 -22.39 -3.90
CA ASN A 178 -16.83 -23.29 -5.05
C ASN A 178 -16.64 -24.73 -4.54
N PRO A 179 -17.30 -25.75 -5.10
CA PRO A 179 -17.11 -27.16 -4.71
C PRO A 179 -15.64 -27.61 -4.72
N LEU A 180 -14.76 -26.93 -5.45
CA LEU A 180 -13.31 -27.09 -5.37
C LEU A 180 -12.73 -26.17 -4.28
N ASP A 181 -13.01 -26.49 -3.02
CA ASP A 181 -12.60 -25.71 -1.84
C ASP A 181 -11.08 -25.48 -1.72
N TYR A 182 -10.26 -26.25 -2.45
CA TYR A 182 -8.80 -26.05 -2.49
C TYR A 182 -8.35 -24.92 -3.42
N LEU A 183 -9.25 -24.28 -4.17
CA LEU A 183 -8.93 -23.19 -5.09
C LEU A 183 -9.36 -21.80 -4.59
N SER A 184 -10.11 -21.74 -3.48
CA SER A 184 -10.78 -20.52 -3.00
C SER A 184 -10.13 -19.94 -1.73
N TYR A 185 -8.82 -19.65 -1.80
CA TYR A 185 -8.12 -18.95 -0.72
C TYR A 185 -8.21 -17.43 -0.89
N ALA A 186 -8.50 -16.68 0.17
CA ALA A 186 -8.44 -15.21 0.09
C ALA A 186 -7.01 -14.71 -0.04
N ILE A 187 -6.08 -15.31 0.71
CA ILE A 187 -4.66 -14.94 0.68
C ILE A 187 -3.83 -16.21 0.48
N ILE A 188 -2.96 -16.19 -0.53
CA ILE A 188 -1.96 -17.23 -0.77
C ILE A 188 -0.59 -16.58 -0.69
N THR A 189 0.29 -17.10 0.16
CA THR A 189 1.72 -16.76 0.14
C THR A 189 2.50 -17.96 -0.35
N THR A 190 3.28 -17.76 -1.41
CA THR A 190 4.31 -18.70 -1.90
C THR A 190 5.73 -18.17 -1.65
N ALA A 191 5.84 -16.99 -1.04
CA ALA A 191 7.12 -16.44 -0.59
C ALA A 191 7.82 -17.41 0.37
N GLY A 192 9.08 -17.75 0.07
CA GLY A 192 9.86 -18.75 0.82
C GLY A 192 9.62 -20.21 0.43
N GLY A 193 8.76 -20.51 -0.56
CA GLY A 193 8.51 -21.86 -1.06
C GLY A 193 9.37 -22.24 -2.28
N CYS A 194 10.40 -23.06 -2.03
CA CYS A 194 11.16 -23.90 -2.97
C CYS A 194 12.05 -23.25 -4.09
N GLU A 195 13.36 -23.38 -3.87
CA GLU A 195 14.50 -23.50 -4.80
C GLU A 195 14.91 -22.35 -5.75
N SER A 196 15.89 -21.54 -5.30
CA SER A 196 17.22 -21.64 -5.89
C SER A 196 18.29 -21.25 -4.86
N ALA A 197 19.25 -22.16 -4.68
CA ALA A 197 20.41 -22.00 -3.82
C ALA A 197 21.30 -20.86 -4.33
N LEU A 198 21.32 -19.73 -3.63
CA LEU A 198 22.43 -18.77 -3.62
C LEU A 198 22.37 -17.99 -2.29
N PRO A 199 23.28 -18.24 -1.33
CA PRO A 199 23.31 -17.50 -0.07
C PRO A 199 23.99 -16.15 -0.32
N SER A 200 23.26 -15.18 -0.87
CA SER A 200 23.74 -13.80 -0.85
C SER A 200 23.48 -13.22 0.55
N ALA A 201 24.57 -13.15 1.31
CA ALA A 201 24.69 -12.56 2.63
C ALA A 201 24.33 -11.07 2.61
N ALA A 202 23.04 -10.78 2.62
CA ALA A 202 22.48 -9.57 3.20
C ALA A 202 21.17 -10.05 3.83
N ARG A 203 20.95 -9.79 5.12
CA ARG A 203 19.72 -10.18 5.81
C ARG A 203 18.53 -9.58 5.06
N ARG A 204 17.95 -10.32 4.11
CA ARG A 204 16.69 -9.94 3.49
C ARG A 204 15.69 -9.99 4.62
N ASN A 205 15.26 -8.81 5.05
CA ASN A 205 14.08 -8.66 5.87
C ASN A 205 13.01 -9.59 5.29
N GLY A 206 12.68 -10.65 6.05
CA GLY A 206 11.95 -11.79 5.52
C GLY A 206 10.64 -11.39 4.86
N ASP A 207 10.27 -12.11 3.81
CA ASP A 207 8.96 -12.00 3.20
C ASP A 207 7.89 -12.21 4.29
N SER A 208 6.97 -11.26 4.40
CA SER A 208 6.02 -11.24 5.51
C SER A 208 4.69 -10.67 5.08
N VAL A 209 3.60 -11.22 5.60
CA VAL A 209 2.25 -10.70 5.42
C VAL A 209 1.71 -10.22 6.76
N SER A 210 1.19 -9.00 6.80
CA SER A 210 0.50 -8.45 7.97
C SER A 210 -0.91 -8.02 7.56
N VAL A 211 -1.91 -8.54 8.27
CA VAL A 211 -3.32 -8.25 8.02
C VAL A 211 -3.92 -7.64 9.28
N SER A 212 -4.49 -6.45 9.17
CA SER A 212 -5.15 -5.77 10.28
C SER A 212 -6.55 -5.30 9.90
N GLN A 213 -7.49 -5.35 10.85
CA GLN A 213 -8.86 -4.80 10.72
C GLN A 213 -9.61 -5.26 9.46
N THR A 214 -9.26 -6.43 8.93
CA THR A 214 -9.72 -6.92 7.63
C THR A 214 -10.78 -7.99 7.82
N ARG A 215 -11.79 -8.01 6.96
CA ARG A 215 -12.80 -9.07 6.91
C ARG A 215 -12.49 -10.03 5.78
N ILE A 216 -12.49 -11.33 6.06
CA ILE A 216 -12.30 -12.37 5.06
C ILE A 216 -13.58 -13.21 5.01
N LYS A 217 -14.21 -13.30 3.85
CA LYS A 217 -15.40 -14.11 3.60
C LYS A 217 -15.08 -15.14 2.51
N GLY A 218 -15.43 -16.41 2.71
CA GLY A 218 -15.31 -17.38 1.62
C GLY A 218 -15.41 -18.84 2.01
N GLY A 219 -14.76 -19.68 1.22
CA GLY A 219 -14.74 -21.14 1.32
C GLY A 219 -14.00 -21.67 2.54
N ALA A 220 -13.86 -23.01 2.63
CA ALA A 220 -13.43 -23.68 3.85
C ALA A 220 -12.01 -23.31 4.33
N LYS A 221 -11.19 -22.74 3.45
CA LYS A 221 -9.82 -22.33 3.73
C LYS A 221 -9.61 -20.87 3.36
N ALA A 222 -9.44 -20.00 4.36
CA ALA A 222 -9.33 -18.56 4.15
C ALA A 222 -7.92 -18.11 3.72
N VAL A 223 -6.87 -18.68 4.31
CA VAL A 223 -5.48 -18.24 4.09
C VAL A 223 -4.56 -19.45 3.98
N LEU A 224 -3.67 -19.43 2.99
CA LEU A 224 -2.56 -20.37 2.82
C LEU A 224 -1.26 -19.58 2.87
N THR A 225 -0.35 -19.91 3.79
CA THR A 225 0.92 -19.19 3.93
C THR A 225 2.11 -20.14 4.12
N SER A 226 3.21 -19.86 3.42
CA SER A 226 4.51 -20.56 3.54
C SER A 226 5.55 -19.78 4.36
N GLY A 227 5.15 -18.71 5.07
CA GLY A 227 6.07 -17.79 5.74
C GLY A 227 5.51 -17.13 6.99
N THR A 228 5.97 -15.90 7.29
CA THR A 228 5.52 -15.15 8.47
C THR A 228 4.20 -14.43 8.17
N LEU A 229 3.16 -14.72 8.95
CA LEU A 229 1.86 -14.08 8.89
C LEU A 229 1.50 -13.47 10.25
N ALA A 230 1.14 -12.19 10.27
CA ALA A 230 0.58 -11.51 11.43
C ALA A 230 -0.88 -11.14 11.15
N LEU A 231 -1.80 -11.53 12.03
CA LEU A 231 -3.23 -11.20 11.94
C LEU A 231 -3.64 -10.40 13.18
N GLN A 232 -4.26 -9.24 13.00
CA GLN A 232 -4.74 -8.41 14.11
C GLN A 232 -6.16 -7.92 13.84
N ARG A 233 -7.11 -8.23 14.71
CA ARG A 233 -8.53 -7.81 14.55
C ARG A 233 -9.11 -8.26 13.20
N VAL A 234 -8.75 -9.47 12.76
CA VAL A 234 -9.22 -10.04 11.49
C VAL A 234 -10.47 -10.88 11.76
N ARG A 235 -11.51 -10.64 10.96
CA ARG A 235 -12.79 -11.37 11.06
C ARG A 235 -12.91 -12.33 9.89
N VAL A 236 -12.95 -13.63 10.15
CA VAL A 236 -13.15 -14.64 9.11
C VAL A 236 -14.57 -15.20 9.18
N ILE A 237 -15.23 -15.29 8.02
CA ILE A 237 -16.63 -15.71 7.88
C ILE A 237 -16.69 -16.81 6.81
N TYR A 238 -17.16 -17.99 7.20
CA TYR A 238 -17.33 -19.13 6.30
C TYR A 238 -18.77 -19.22 5.78
N GLY A 239 -18.97 -19.06 4.47
CA GLY A 239 -20.29 -19.10 3.85
C GLY A 239 -21.32 -18.08 4.40
N PRO A 240 -22.56 -18.10 3.88
CA PRO A 240 -23.61 -17.16 4.30
C PRO A 240 -24.22 -17.46 5.68
N THR A 241 -23.96 -18.64 6.26
CA THR A 241 -24.72 -19.15 7.42
C THR A 241 -23.90 -19.71 8.58
N SER A 242 -22.56 -19.80 8.56
CA SER A 242 -21.87 -20.57 9.60
C SER A 242 -20.43 -20.14 9.91
N ILE A 243 -20.20 -19.90 11.21
CA ILE A 243 -18.91 -19.76 11.91
C ILE A 243 -18.19 -18.42 11.69
N LEU A 244 -18.21 -17.65 12.78
CA LEU A 244 -17.40 -16.47 13.05
C LEU A 244 -16.27 -16.88 13.98
N PHE A 245 -15.02 -16.76 13.54
CA PHE A 245 -13.88 -16.80 14.45
C PHE A 245 -13.15 -15.46 14.42
N TRP A 246 -12.79 -14.98 15.60
CA TRP A 246 -12.06 -13.75 15.84
C TRP A 246 -10.62 -14.11 16.16
N PHE A 247 -9.68 -13.55 15.42
CA PHE A 247 -8.27 -13.57 15.83
C PHE A 247 -7.95 -12.28 16.58
N ASP A 248 -7.92 -12.36 17.91
CA ASP A 248 -7.21 -11.37 18.74
C ASP A 248 -5.82 -11.92 19.03
N VAL A 249 -4.85 -11.55 18.20
CA VAL A 249 -3.44 -11.85 18.48
C VAL A 249 -2.88 -10.72 19.32
N VAL A 250 -2.63 -11.02 20.60
CA VAL A 250 -1.99 -10.11 21.56
C VAL A 250 -0.50 -10.00 21.21
N HIS A 251 0.01 -8.77 21.14
CA HIS A 251 1.44 -8.51 21.00
C HIS A 251 2.21 -9.17 22.17
N GLN A 252 3.15 -10.07 21.87
CA GLN A 252 4.22 -10.37 22.81
C GLN A 252 5.18 -9.18 22.78
N LEU A 253 5.20 -8.44 23.90
CA LEU A 253 6.16 -7.38 24.23
C LEU A 253 7.60 -7.91 24.28
#